data_AF-A0A6N7PHL0-F1
#
_entry.id   AF-A0A6N7PHL0-F1
#
_cell.length_a   1.000
_cell.length_b   1.000
_cell.length_c   1.000
_cell.angle_alpha   90.00
_cell.angle_beta   90.00
_cell.angle_gamma   90.00
#
_symmetry.space_group_name_H-M   'P 1'
#
loop_
_entity.id
_entity.type
_entity.pdbx_description
1 polymer ?
#
loop_
_entity_poly.entity_id
_entity_poly.type
_entity_poly.pdbx_seq_one_letter_code
_entity_poly.pdbx_strand_id
1 'polypeptide(L)'
;MASITSGCNDVDRFSTRPDEAYCGAITLGSPFREGLSPRVQMRLTLDASLLDSDLPPGRLWTFEAATQTRPERRLLDGAALRPIRPLAHDALSHFEMGDGRERNTLFAVSPSDPAEEAMLAFLSLRSDRGVEVRLVRAGSEAQEAGEGRRTVFGMFSLTRREGQCGF
;
A
#
# COMPACT_ATOMS: atom_id res chain seq x y z
N MET A 1 -16.38 -39.56 -2.63
CA MET A 1 -15.55 -38.64 -3.44
C MET A 1 -15.51 -37.31 -2.71
N ALA A 2 -14.40 -37.00 -2.05
CA ALA A 2 -14.23 -35.72 -1.38
C ALA A 2 -14.01 -34.65 -2.44
N SER A 3 -14.96 -33.72 -2.56
CA SER A 3 -14.82 -32.54 -3.39
C SER A 3 -13.84 -31.60 -2.70
N ILE A 4 -12.60 -31.56 -3.18
CA ILE A 4 -11.66 -30.51 -2.83
C ILE A 4 -12.11 -29.31 -3.67
N THR A 5 -13.02 -28.50 -3.14
CA THR A 5 -13.16 -27.13 -3.66
C THR A 5 -11.87 -26.43 -3.27
N SER A 6 -10.86 -26.50 -4.14
CA SER A 6 -9.75 -25.57 -4.12
C SER A 6 -10.37 -24.20 -4.29
N GLY A 7 -10.59 -23.50 -3.18
CA GLY A 7 -10.78 -22.06 -3.15
C GLY A 7 -9.47 -21.41 -3.58
N CYS A 8 -9.09 -21.60 -4.85
CA CYS A 8 -8.24 -20.66 -5.54
C CYS A 8 -9.09 -19.40 -5.63
N ASN A 9 -9.04 -18.56 -4.60
CA ASN A 9 -9.47 -17.19 -4.73
C ASN A 9 -8.66 -16.66 -5.91
N ASP A 10 -9.33 -16.38 -7.03
CA ASP A 10 -8.74 -15.90 -8.27
C ASP A 10 -8.21 -14.47 -8.04
N VAL A 11 -7.17 -14.36 -7.22
CA VAL A 11 -6.49 -13.10 -6.91
C VAL A 11 -5.64 -12.65 -8.08
N ASP A 12 -5.34 -13.54 -9.02
CA ASP A 12 -4.57 -13.27 -10.23
C ASP A 12 -5.22 -12.17 -11.08
N ARG A 13 -6.55 -12.02 -11.02
CA ARG A 13 -7.25 -10.89 -11.64
C ARG A 13 -6.79 -9.52 -11.12
N PHE A 14 -6.13 -9.44 -9.96
CA PHE A 14 -5.58 -8.21 -9.39
C PHE A 14 -4.16 -7.90 -9.90
N SER A 15 -3.52 -8.77 -10.67
CA SER A 15 -2.22 -8.47 -11.30
C SER A 15 -2.34 -7.35 -12.34
N THR A 16 -1.36 -6.45 -12.36
CA THR A 16 -1.20 -5.39 -13.35
C THR A 16 -0.28 -5.84 -14.48
N ARG A 17 -0.61 -5.48 -15.72
CA ARG A 17 0.30 -5.59 -16.87
C ARG A 17 1.46 -4.57 -16.79
N PRO A 18 2.53 -4.72 -17.60
CA PRO A 18 3.66 -3.78 -17.61
C PRO A 18 3.27 -2.32 -17.88
N ASP A 19 2.18 -2.10 -18.61
CA ASP A 19 1.60 -0.81 -18.96
C ASP A 19 0.36 -0.45 -18.14
N GLU A 20 0.10 -1.15 -17.04
CA GLU A 20 -1.01 -0.86 -16.12
C GLU A 20 -0.50 -0.53 -14.73
N ALA A 21 -1.26 0.30 -14.01
CA ALA A 21 -1.05 0.53 -12.60
C ALA A 21 -2.36 0.80 -11.86
N TYR A 22 -2.38 0.50 -10.58
CA TYR A 22 -3.39 0.99 -9.66
C TYR A 22 -3.08 2.43 -9.25
N CYS A 23 -4.02 3.33 -9.47
CA CYS A 23 -3.87 4.77 -9.28
C CYS A 23 -4.98 5.31 -8.38
N GLY A 24 -4.63 6.21 -7.46
CA GLY A 24 -5.62 6.88 -6.62
C GLY A 24 -5.04 8.00 -5.77
N ALA A 25 -5.93 8.77 -5.16
CA ALA A 25 -5.59 9.82 -4.22
C ALA A 25 -5.84 9.35 -2.78
N ILE A 26 -5.21 10.04 -1.83
CA ILE A 26 -5.48 9.83 -0.42
C ILE A 26 -6.93 10.18 -0.06
N THR A 27 -7.52 9.44 0.86
CA THR A 27 -8.84 9.73 1.40
C THR A 27 -8.80 11.06 2.16
N LEU A 28 -9.76 11.96 1.88
CA LEU A 28 -9.68 13.34 2.36
C LEU A 28 -10.08 13.52 3.83
N GLY A 29 -10.95 12.66 4.36
CA GLY A 29 -11.45 12.75 5.74
C GLY A 29 -10.32 12.64 6.76
N SER A 30 -10.33 13.51 7.77
CA SER A 30 -9.28 13.56 8.81
C SER A 30 -9.08 12.24 9.58
N PRO A 31 -10.10 11.38 9.82
CA PRO A 31 -9.86 10.08 10.45
C PRO A 31 -9.06 9.11 9.58
N PHE A 32 -8.89 9.41 8.29
CA PHE A 32 -8.23 8.53 7.30
C PHE A 32 -6.85 9.02 6.88
N ARG A 33 -6.34 10.08 7.54
CA ARG A 33 -5.07 10.71 7.19
C ARG A 33 -4.42 11.43 8.37
N GLU A 34 -3.17 11.09 8.63
CA GLU A 34 -2.27 11.78 9.55
C GLU A 34 -0.85 11.82 8.98
N GLY A 35 -0.12 12.91 9.18
CA GLY A 35 1.25 13.06 8.66
C GLY A 35 1.38 13.13 7.13
N LEU A 36 0.27 13.12 6.39
CA LEU A 36 0.25 13.23 4.92
C LEU A 36 -0.61 14.41 4.48
N SER A 37 -0.23 15.02 3.37
CA SER A 37 -0.99 16.08 2.71
C SER A 37 -2.25 15.52 2.05
N PRO A 38 -3.35 16.31 1.95
CA PRO A 38 -4.56 15.89 1.23
C PRO A 38 -4.36 15.73 -0.28
N ARG A 39 -3.19 16.10 -0.82
CA ARG A 39 -2.86 16.04 -2.25
C ARG A 39 -2.00 14.84 -2.64
N VAL A 40 -1.64 13.98 -1.68
CA VAL A 40 -0.81 12.81 -1.98
C VAL A 40 -1.58 11.85 -2.87
N GLN A 41 -0.94 11.46 -3.97
CA GLN A 41 -1.40 10.41 -4.87
C GLN A 41 -0.52 9.18 -4.69
N MET A 42 -1.07 8.01 -5.02
CA MET A 42 -0.39 6.73 -4.94
C MET A 42 -0.53 5.96 -6.24
N ARG A 43 0.57 5.31 -6.60
CA ARG A 43 0.65 4.31 -7.67
C ARG A 43 1.09 2.98 -7.08
N LEU A 44 0.47 1.90 -7.53
CA LEU A 44 0.82 0.52 -7.22
C LEU A 44 0.93 -0.31 -8.50
N THR A 45 2.02 -1.06 -8.63
CA THR A 45 2.09 -2.22 -9.55
C THR A 45 2.03 -3.48 -8.72
N LEU A 46 1.30 -4.50 -9.18
CA LEU A 46 1.03 -5.72 -8.42
C LEU A 46 1.11 -6.94 -9.33
N ASP A 47 1.80 -7.97 -8.88
CA ASP A 47 1.72 -9.35 -9.34
C ASP A 47 1.09 -10.15 -8.20
N ALA A 48 -0.21 -10.40 -8.33
CA ALA A 48 -0.99 -11.05 -7.29
C ALA A 48 -0.61 -12.52 -7.08
N SER A 49 0.01 -13.17 -8.07
CA SER A 49 0.50 -14.55 -7.96
C SER A 49 1.63 -14.69 -6.93
N LEU A 50 2.28 -13.57 -6.58
CA LEU A 50 3.36 -13.51 -5.61
C LEU A 50 2.90 -13.13 -4.19
N LEU A 51 1.61 -12.91 -3.95
CA LEU A 51 1.09 -12.45 -2.64
C LEU A 51 1.37 -13.43 -1.49
N ASP A 52 1.47 -14.72 -1.79
CA ASP A 52 1.80 -15.80 -0.83
C ASP A 52 3.27 -16.21 -0.86
N SER A 53 4.09 -15.49 -1.62
CA SER A 53 5.51 -15.84 -1.81
C SER A 53 6.44 -15.03 -0.89
N ASP A 54 7.69 -15.45 -0.81
CA ASP A 54 8.77 -14.70 -0.18
C ASP A 54 9.30 -13.54 -1.04
N LEU A 55 8.78 -13.37 -2.26
CA LEU A 55 9.16 -12.32 -3.19
C LEU A 55 8.22 -11.12 -3.05
N PRO A 56 8.71 -9.88 -3.25
CA PRO A 56 7.83 -8.71 -3.25
C PRO A 56 6.81 -8.78 -4.39
N PRO A 57 5.49 -8.78 -4.10
CA PRO A 57 4.47 -8.87 -5.14
C PRO A 57 4.24 -7.56 -5.87
N GLY A 58 4.91 -6.47 -5.48
CA GLY A 58 4.62 -5.18 -6.08
C GLY A 58 5.49 -4.05 -5.57
N ARG A 59 5.21 -2.86 -6.09
CA ARG A 59 5.91 -1.63 -5.76
C ARG A 59 4.94 -0.48 -5.60
N LEU A 60 5.27 0.41 -4.65
CA LEU A 60 4.51 1.62 -4.37
C LEU A 60 5.30 2.87 -4.74
N TRP A 61 4.58 3.85 -5.26
CA TRP A 61 5.05 5.22 -5.42
C TRP A 61 4.04 6.15 -4.78
N THR A 62 4.53 7.25 -4.23
CA THR A 62 3.70 8.38 -3.83
C THR A 62 4.18 9.64 -4.54
N PHE A 63 3.23 10.53 -4.78
CA PHE A 63 3.52 11.81 -5.40
C PHE A 63 2.71 12.90 -4.72
N GLU A 64 3.39 13.96 -4.30
CA GLU A 64 2.80 15.22 -3.90
C GLU A 64 3.43 16.33 -4.74
N ALA A 65 2.60 17.00 -5.54
CA ALA A 65 3.04 18.11 -6.37
C ALA A 65 3.59 19.27 -5.54
N ALA A 66 4.59 19.96 -6.09
CA ALA A 66 5.13 21.18 -5.50
C ALA A 66 4.04 22.25 -5.30
N THR A 67 4.23 23.08 -4.30
CA THR A 67 3.45 24.29 -4.04
C THR A 67 4.38 25.49 -4.00
N GLN A 68 3.82 26.70 -3.90
CA GLN A 68 4.64 27.92 -3.70
C GLN A 68 5.52 27.85 -2.46
N THR A 69 5.18 27.02 -1.46
CA THR A 69 5.84 26.98 -0.15
C THR A 69 6.51 25.63 0.14
N ARG A 70 6.36 24.62 -0.71
CA ARG A 70 6.92 23.28 -0.51
C ARG A 70 7.34 22.66 -1.84
N PRO A 71 8.51 22.00 -1.92
CA PRO A 71 8.92 21.28 -3.11
C PRO A 71 8.02 20.04 -3.34
N GLU A 72 8.14 19.45 -4.53
CA GLU A 72 7.59 18.12 -4.82
C GLU A 72 8.12 17.10 -3.81
N ARG A 73 7.27 16.16 -3.40
CA ARG A 73 7.66 15.08 -2.49
C ARG A 73 7.25 13.71 -2.99
N ARG A 74 8.19 12.77 -2.85
CA ARG A 74 7.99 11.35 -3.12
C ARG A 74 8.39 10.57 -1.87
N LEU A 75 7.43 10.34 -0.96
CA LEU A 75 7.68 9.55 0.26
C LEU A 75 8.08 8.12 -0.09
N LEU A 76 7.51 7.58 -1.16
CA LEU A 76 7.82 6.27 -1.73
C LEU A 76 8.16 6.46 -3.21
N ASP A 77 9.28 5.90 -3.65
CA ASP A 77 9.70 5.89 -5.06
C ASP A 77 10.15 4.47 -5.44
N GLY A 78 9.20 3.66 -5.91
CA GLY A 78 9.44 2.27 -6.27
C GLY A 78 9.66 1.35 -5.07
N ALA A 79 9.12 1.73 -3.91
CA ALA A 79 9.25 0.98 -2.67
C ALA A 79 8.62 -0.40 -2.82
N ALA A 80 9.41 -1.46 -2.66
CA ALA A 80 8.94 -2.83 -2.76
C ALA A 80 8.00 -3.18 -1.59
N LEU A 81 6.91 -3.89 -1.89
CA LEU A 81 6.05 -4.53 -0.90
C LEU A 81 6.80 -5.72 -0.29
N ARG A 82 7.64 -5.49 0.73
CA ARG A 82 8.51 -6.54 1.27
C ARG A 82 7.72 -7.45 2.21
N PRO A 83 7.68 -8.78 1.96
CA PRO A 83 7.03 -9.72 2.86
C PRO A 83 7.65 -9.70 4.26
N ILE A 84 6.82 -9.81 5.29
CA ILE A 84 7.26 -9.94 6.69
C ILE A 84 7.20 -11.42 7.05
N ARG A 85 8.28 -12.17 6.75
CA ARG A 85 8.28 -13.65 6.79
C ARG A 85 7.68 -14.28 8.05
N PRO A 86 7.94 -13.80 9.28
CA PRO A 86 7.33 -14.40 10.47
C PRO A 86 5.80 -14.39 10.47
N LEU A 87 5.17 -13.48 9.72
CA LEU A 87 3.71 -13.39 9.66
C LEU A 87 3.07 -14.43 8.73
N ALA A 88 3.81 -15.03 7.79
CA ALA A 88 3.23 -15.93 6.78
C ALA A 88 2.53 -17.18 7.36
N HIS A 89 2.80 -17.49 8.63
CA HIS A 89 2.24 -18.64 9.34
C HIS A 89 1.61 -18.25 10.69
N ASP A 90 1.23 -16.98 10.86
CA ASP A 90 0.71 -16.43 12.11
C ASP A 90 -0.74 -15.93 11.95
N ALA A 91 -1.52 -15.90 13.03
CA ALA A 91 -2.89 -15.36 12.99
C ALA A 91 -2.95 -13.91 12.49
N LEU A 92 -1.88 -13.14 12.68
CA LEU A 92 -1.73 -11.78 12.17
C LEU A 92 -1.68 -11.68 10.63
N SER A 93 -1.53 -12.78 9.87
CA SER A 93 -1.71 -12.76 8.41
C SER A 93 -3.17 -12.90 7.97
N HIS A 94 -4.08 -13.27 8.86
CA HIS A 94 -5.48 -13.56 8.56
C HIS A 94 -6.43 -12.45 9.04
N PHE A 95 -5.93 -11.22 9.18
CA PHE A 95 -6.76 -10.10 9.64
C PHE A 95 -7.84 -9.73 8.61
N GLU A 96 -9.02 -9.39 9.13
CA GLU A 96 -10.16 -8.93 8.34
C GLU A 96 -10.36 -7.42 8.50
N MET A 97 -10.73 -6.74 7.43
CA MET A 97 -10.89 -5.28 7.40
C MET A 97 -12.27 -4.87 6.87
N GLY A 98 -13.31 -5.19 7.62
CA GLY A 98 -14.70 -4.92 7.24
C GLY A 98 -15.11 -5.59 5.93
N ASP A 99 -16.34 -5.35 5.51
CA ASP A 99 -16.93 -6.05 4.37
C ASP A 99 -16.39 -5.57 3.01
N GLY A 100 -16.56 -6.39 1.97
CA GLY A 100 -16.23 -6.04 0.58
C GLY A 100 -14.75 -6.19 0.21
N ARG A 101 -13.96 -6.88 1.05
CA ARG A 101 -12.56 -7.25 0.77
C ARG A 101 -12.50 -8.74 0.56
N GLU A 102 -11.81 -9.13 -0.50
CA GLU A 102 -11.58 -10.53 -0.81
C GLU A 102 -10.32 -11.08 -0.13
N ARG A 103 -9.34 -10.20 0.08
CA ARG A 103 -8.06 -10.57 0.68
C ARG A 103 -7.40 -9.35 1.31
N ASN A 104 -6.81 -9.55 2.49
CA ASN A 104 -5.94 -8.57 3.12
C ASN A 104 -4.54 -9.14 3.30
N THR A 105 -3.51 -8.32 3.17
CA THR A 105 -2.12 -8.72 3.35
C THR A 105 -1.31 -7.55 3.88
N LEU A 106 -0.25 -7.85 4.63
CA LEU A 106 0.60 -6.85 5.28
C LEU A 106 2.04 -6.95 4.75
N PHE A 107 2.61 -5.81 4.40
CA PHE A 107 3.99 -5.69 3.93
C PHE A 107 4.76 -4.62 4.70
N ALA A 108 6.08 -4.77 4.76
CA ALA A 108 6.96 -3.67 5.13
C ALA A 108 7.33 -2.87 3.88
N VAL A 109 7.39 -1.54 3.99
CA VAL A 109 7.83 -0.66 2.91
C VAL A 109 8.85 0.34 3.43
N SER A 110 9.89 0.58 2.64
CA SER A 110 10.94 1.55 2.96
C SER A 110 10.68 2.87 2.23
N PRO A 111 10.83 4.02 2.90
CA PRO A 111 10.75 5.33 2.25
C PRO A 111 11.86 5.54 1.23
N SER A 112 11.69 6.56 0.38
CA SER A 112 12.71 6.95 -0.61
C SER A 112 14.00 7.44 0.06
N ASP A 113 13.88 8.17 1.18
CA ASP A 113 15.02 8.55 2.00
C ASP A 113 15.32 7.44 3.03
N PRO A 114 16.50 6.79 2.96
CA PRO A 114 16.86 5.69 3.85
C PRO A 114 17.07 6.10 5.32
N ALA A 115 17.18 7.40 5.61
CA ALA A 115 17.24 7.91 6.98
C ALA A 115 15.86 7.94 7.67
N GLU A 116 14.77 7.80 6.91
CA GLU A 116 13.42 7.73 7.46
C GLU A 116 13.05 6.31 7.93
N GLU A 117 12.14 6.24 8.89
CA GLU A 117 11.66 4.97 9.43
C GLU A 117 10.81 4.19 8.42
N ALA A 118 10.96 2.86 8.42
CA ALA A 118 10.11 1.98 7.65
C ALA A 118 8.63 2.10 8.06
N MET A 119 7.75 1.69 7.16
CA MET A 119 6.31 1.73 7.38
C MET A 119 5.71 0.35 7.10
N LEU A 120 4.51 0.15 7.61
CA LEU A 120 3.64 -0.95 7.24
C LEU A 120 2.70 -0.50 6.12
N ALA A 121 2.52 -1.38 5.14
CA ALA A 121 1.52 -1.24 4.08
C ALA A 121 0.51 -2.38 4.20
N PHE A 122 -0.72 -2.04 4.56
CA PHE A 122 -1.85 -2.96 4.52
C PHE A 122 -2.46 -2.88 3.13
N LEU A 123 -2.47 -4.00 2.42
CA LEU A 123 -3.02 -4.15 1.08
C LEU A 123 -4.34 -4.91 1.18
N SER A 124 -5.43 -4.35 0.67
CA SER A 124 -6.72 -5.03 0.59
C SER A 124 -7.21 -5.10 -0.85
N LEU A 125 -7.43 -6.32 -1.34
CA LEU A 125 -8.06 -6.58 -2.63
C LEU A 125 -9.58 -6.46 -2.45
N ARG A 126 -10.21 -5.54 -3.19
CA ARG A 126 -11.65 -5.24 -3.05
C ARG A 126 -12.47 -6.01 -4.06
N SER A 127 -13.71 -6.35 -3.67
CA SER A 127 -14.66 -7.08 -4.54
C SER A 127 -15.00 -6.36 -5.84
N ASP A 128 -14.80 -5.06 -5.92
CA ASP A 128 -15.00 -4.23 -7.12
C ASP A 128 -13.76 -4.14 -8.02
N ARG A 129 -12.78 -5.03 -7.83
CA ARG A 129 -11.47 -5.06 -8.53
C ARG A 129 -10.54 -3.89 -8.23
N GLY A 130 -10.91 -3.02 -7.28
CA GLY A 130 -10.04 -2.00 -6.71
C GLY A 130 -9.04 -2.57 -5.72
N VAL A 131 -8.04 -1.76 -5.37
CA VAL A 131 -7.09 -2.07 -4.29
C VAL A 131 -7.11 -0.93 -3.28
N GLU A 132 -7.21 -1.27 -2.00
CA GLU A 132 -7.01 -0.31 -0.93
C GLU A 132 -5.60 -0.49 -0.35
N VAL A 133 -4.89 0.62 -0.12
CA VAL A 133 -3.60 0.62 0.56
C VAL A 133 -3.70 1.53 1.78
N ARG A 134 -3.33 1.02 2.96
CA ARG A 134 -3.14 1.83 4.16
C ARG A 134 -1.67 1.86 4.54
N LEU A 135 -1.09 3.05 4.61
CA LEU A 135 0.25 3.25 5.13
C LEU A 135 0.19 3.58 6.62
N VAL A 136 1.03 2.92 7.42
CA VAL A 136 1.12 3.13 8.86
C VAL A 136 2.58 3.26 9.28
N ARG A 137 2.91 4.38 9.91
CA ARG A 137 4.13 4.59 10.70
C ARG A 137 3.69 5.05 12.08
N ALA A 138 4.08 4.33 13.13
CA ALA A 138 3.75 4.71 14.50
C ALA A 138 4.28 6.12 14.84
N GLY A 139 5.47 6.44 14.33
CA GLY A 139 6.18 7.67 14.67
C GLY A 139 6.99 7.51 15.96
N SER A 140 7.75 8.53 16.28
CA SER A 140 8.55 8.61 17.49
C SER A 140 7.78 9.32 18.61
N GLU A 141 7.94 8.85 19.85
CA GLU A 141 7.45 9.53 21.06
C GLU A 141 8.21 10.84 21.35
N ALA A 142 9.30 11.10 20.63
CA ALA A 142 10.07 12.33 20.78
C ALA A 142 9.23 13.54 20.33
N GLN A 143 9.16 14.55 21.20
CA GLN A 143 8.39 15.77 20.97
C GLN A 143 8.83 16.54 19.72
N GLU A 144 10.09 16.37 19.28
CA GLU A 144 10.66 16.94 18.05
C GLU A 144 11.15 15.85 17.09
N ALA A 145 10.32 14.82 16.86
CA ALA A 145 10.59 13.85 15.81
C ALA A 145 10.67 14.57 14.44
N GLY A 146 11.80 14.46 13.75
CA GLY A 146 11.95 14.95 12.37
C GLY A 146 10.95 14.28 11.42
N GLU A 147 10.75 14.84 10.21
CA GLU A 147 9.75 14.33 9.26
C GLU A 147 9.85 12.82 8.99
N GLY A 148 11.06 12.26 8.98
CA GLY A 148 11.31 10.84 8.78
C GLY A 148 10.83 9.91 9.90
N ARG A 149 10.47 10.45 11.06
CA ARG A 149 10.01 9.71 12.24
C ARG A 149 8.66 10.20 12.75
N ARG A 150 7.95 11.02 11.98
CA ARG A 150 6.58 11.44 12.34
C ARG A 150 5.60 10.28 12.17
N THR A 151 4.49 10.32 12.89
CA THR A 151 3.36 9.41 12.67
C THR A 151 2.82 9.59 11.25
N VAL A 152 2.57 8.48 10.57
CA VAL A 152 1.97 8.45 9.23
C VAL A 152 0.77 7.52 9.28
N PHE A 153 -0.37 8.06 8.87
CA PHE A 153 -1.53 7.25 8.52
C PHE A 153 -2.10 7.76 7.20
N GLY A 154 -2.40 6.88 6.27
CA GLY A 154 -3.03 7.28 5.02
C GLY A 154 -3.72 6.12 4.34
N MET A 155 -5.01 6.28 4.06
CA MET A 155 -5.81 5.32 3.30
C MET A 155 -5.99 5.78 1.85
N PHE A 156 -5.62 4.93 0.91
CA PHE A 156 -5.71 5.17 -0.54
C PHE A 156 -6.66 4.14 -1.16
N SER A 157 -7.66 4.61 -1.91
CA SER A 157 -8.48 3.76 -2.77
C SER A 157 -7.96 3.86 -4.20
N LEU A 158 -7.46 2.76 -4.74
CA LEU A 158 -6.80 2.71 -6.04
C LEU A 158 -7.66 1.96 -7.05
N THR A 159 -7.74 2.49 -8.26
CA THR A 159 -8.36 1.83 -9.40
C THR A 159 -7.33 1.55 -10.47
N ARG A 160 -7.45 0.41 -11.16
CA ARG A 160 -6.55 0.06 -12.25
C ARG A 160 -6.76 1.00 -13.43
N ARG A 161 -5.67 1.44 -14.03
CA ARG A 161 -5.62 2.29 -15.22
C ARG A 161 -4.51 1.85 -16.15
N GLU A 162 -4.68 2.10 -17.44
CA GLU A 162 -3.58 2.07 -18.40
C GLU A 162 -2.61 3.24 -18.12
N GLY A 163 -1.32 3.00 -18.33
CA GLY A 163 -0.24 3.94 -18.06
C GLY A 163 0.17 4.04 -16.58
N GLN A 164 0.88 5.12 -16.27
CA GLN A 164 1.61 5.30 -15.01
C GLN A 164 0.97 6.33 -14.05
N CYS A 165 -0.36 6.47 -14.07
CA CYS A 165 -1.15 7.41 -13.24
C CYS A 165 -1.02 8.91 -13.57
N GLY A 166 -0.12 9.30 -14.49
CA GLY A 166 0.00 10.67 -14.99
C GLY A 166 0.87 11.61 -14.14
N PHE A 167 1.78 11.06 -13.31
CA PHE A 167 2.72 11.80 -12.46
C PHE A 167 4.04 11.02 -12.23
#